data_AF-A0A316FQH2-F1
#
_entry.id   AF-A0A316FQH2-F1
#
_cell.length_a   1.000
_cell.length_b   1.000
_cell.length_c   1.000
_cell.angle_alpha   90.00
_cell.angle_beta   90.00
_cell.angle_gamma   90.00
#
_symmetry.space_group_name_H-M   'P 1'
#
loop_
_entity.id
_entity.type
_entity.pdbx_description
1 polymer ?
#
loop_
_entity_poly.entity_id
_entity_poly.type
_entity_poly.pdbx_seq_one_letter_code
_entity_poly.pdbx_strand_id
1 'polypeptide(L)'
;MRNQGFTLIELLVTVSMVAILAAFAIPAYQSTIQRNQLTSCSNKVASAVQFAKSEAISSKQTIVVQILSGDNLQYRVGTDADENDAVENDDLLQALECSGEGISLNVTDSVTHIAFGPTGFRSDGQGIINFLTCNEVGAGKVFTVSNGGSVSNHDAASGSC
;
A
#
# COMPACT_ATOMS: atom_id res chain seq x y z
N MET A 1 5.24 53.37 27.70
CA MET A 1 4.62 52.15 27.13
C MET A 1 4.62 51.10 28.23
N ARG A 2 3.47 50.57 28.65
CA ARG A 2 3.40 49.54 29.71
C ARG A 2 3.51 48.17 29.06
N ASN A 3 4.59 47.45 29.35
CA ASN A 3 4.73 46.04 29.00
C ASN A 3 3.66 45.24 29.75
N GLN A 4 2.69 44.69 29.03
CA GLN A 4 1.79 43.66 29.54
C GLN A 4 2.54 42.32 29.42
N GLY A 5 3.16 41.89 30.51
CA GLY A 5 3.78 40.57 30.59
C GLY A 5 2.79 39.52 31.10
N PHE A 6 2.89 38.30 30.58
CA PHE A 6 2.18 37.14 31.12
C PHE A 6 2.62 36.86 32.55
N THR A 7 1.68 36.47 33.42
CA THR A 7 2.01 36.01 34.76
C THR A 7 2.52 34.57 34.73
N LEU A 8 3.37 34.18 35.69
CA LEU A 8 3.85 32.79 35.80
C LEU A 8 2.70 31.79 35.94
N ILE A 9 1.64 32.17 36.67
CA ILE A 9 0.47 31.31 36.84
C ILE A 9 -0.31 31.14 35.54
N GLU A 10 -0.41 32.17 34.71
CA GLU A 10 -1.09 32.11 33.41
C GLU A 10 -0.34 31.21 32.42
N LEU A 11 0.99 31.28 32.42
CA LEU A 11 1.81 30.34 31.64
C LEU A 11 1.60 28.89 32.11
N LEU A 12 1.56 28.64 33.42
CA LEU A 12 1.35 27.29 33.96
C LEU A 12 -0.05 26.74 33.64
N VAL A 13 -1.09 27.57 33.72
CA VAL A 13 -2.46 27.16 33.38
C VAL A 13 -2.59 26.89 31.88
N THR A 14 -1.99 27.73 31.02
CA THR A 14 -2.03 27.50 29.56
C THR A 14 -1.27 26.24 29.14
N VAL A 15 -0.05 26.03 29.66
CA VAL A 15 0.72 24.81 29.37
C VAL A 15 0.02 23.56 29.88
N SER A 16 -0.59 23.61 31.07
CA SER A 16 -1.32 22.46 31.62
C SER A 16 -2.57 22.10 30.79
N MET A 17 -3.32 23.10 30.31
CA MET A 17 -4.43 22.87 29.39
C MET A 17 -3.96 22.26 28.06
N VAL A 18 -2.86 22.76 27.47
CA VAL A 18 -2.28 22.20 26.25
C VAL A 18 -1.83 20.75 26.46
N ALA A 19 -1.21 20.43 27.60
CA ALA A 19 -0.77 19.08 27.91
C ALA A 19 -1.94 18.08 27.98
N ILE A 20 -3.05 18.46 28.62
CA ILE A 20 -4.26 17.63 28.69
C ILE A 20 -4.83 17.38 27.29
N LEU A 21 -4.93 18.42 26.46
CA LEU A 21 -5.45 18.29 25.09
C LEU A 21 -4.53 17.42 24.22
N ALA A 22 -3.21 17.60 24.34
CA ALA A 22 -2.22 16.81 23.60
C ALA A 22 -2.30 15.31 23.94
N ALA A 23 -2.57 14.96 25.20
CA ALA A 23 -2.68 13.57 25.64
C ALA A 23 -3.78 12.79 24.90
N PHE A 24 -4.89 13.44 24.52
CA PHE A 24 -5.96 12.80 23.73
C PHE A 24 -5.74 12.94 22.22
N ALA A 25 -5.16 14.06 21.77
CA ALA A 25 -4.98 14.33 20.35
C ALA A 25 -3.95 13.38 19.71
N ILE A 26 -2.80 13.15 20.35
CA ILE A 26 -1.69 12.34 19.80
C ILE A 26 -2.14 10.92 19.39
N PRO A 27 -2.77 10.10 20.25
CA PRO A 27 -3.17 8.74 19.86
C PRO A 27 -4.23 8.73 18.74
N ALA A 28 -5.14 9.71 18.72
CA ALA A 28 -6.13 9.83 17.65
C ALA A 28 -5.47 10.11 16.28
N TYR A 29 -4.44 10.98 16.25
CA TYR A 29 -3.70 11.28 15.03
C TYR A 29 -2.90 10.07 14.51
N GLN A 30 -2.32 9.25 15.39
CA GLN A 30 -1.59 8.03 15.00
C GLN A 30 -2.47 7.08 14.18
N SER A 31 -3.71 6.85 14.61
CA SER A 31 -4.65 5.98 13.87
C SER A 31 -4.97 6.49 12.47
N THR A 32 -5.06 7.82 12.30
CA THR A 32 -5.34 8.45 11.01
C THR A 32 -4.14 8.34 10.08
N ILE A 33 -2.93 8.55 10.61
CA ILE A 33 -1.68 8.41 9.84
C ILE A 33 -1.56 6.97 9.32
N GLN A 34 -1.78 5.96 10.16
CA GLN A 34 -1.70 4.55 9.76
C GLN A 34 -2.72 4.18 8.67
N ARG A 35 -3.97 4.67 8.78
CA ARG A 35 -4.99 4.47 7.73
C ARG A 35 -4.63 5.14 6.41
N ASN A 36 -4.06 6.34 6.48
CA ASN A 36 -3.58 7.06 5.29
C ASN A 36 -2.40 6.34 4.65
N GLN A 37 -1.48 5.77 5.44
CA GLN A 37 -0.39 4.95 4.94
C GLN A 37 -0.92 3.71 4.23
N LEU A 38 -1.84 2.96 4.84
CA LEU A 38 -2.45 1.77 4.23
C LEU A 38 -3.15 2.11 2.90
N THR A 39 -3.88 3.22 2.86
CA THR A 39 -4.54 3.71 1.64
C THR A 39 -3.53 4.17 0.58
N SER A 40 -2.44 4.82 0.98
CA SER A 40 -1.36 5.21 0.07
C SER A 40 -0.67 3.99 -0.54
N CYS A 41 -0.37 2.99 0.28
CA CYS A 41 0.20 1.72 -0.16
C CYS A 41 -0.75 1.01 -1.13
N SER A 42 -2.05 1.09 -0.85
CA SER A 42 -3.07 0.55 -1.73
C SER A 42 -3.12 1.20 -3.10
N ASN A 43 -3.10 2.52 -3.14
CA ASN A 43 -3.10 3.25 -4.40
C ASN A 43 -1.83 3.00 -5.21
N LYS A 44 -0.69 2.79 -4.54
CA LYS A 44 0.58 2.41 -5.17
C LYS A 44 0.47 1.07 -5.90
N VAL A 45 -0.07 0.03 -5.24
CA VAL A 45 -0.25 -1.29 -5.88
C VAL A 45 -1.22 -1.19 -7.06
N ALA A 46 -2.35 -0.50 -6.91
CA ALA A 46 -3.30 -0.29 -8.00
C ALA A 46 -2.64 0.43 -9.20
N SER A 47 -1.82 1.45 -8.92
CA SER A 47 -1.05 2.16 -9.93
C SER A 47 -0.02 1.26 -10.62
N ALA A 48 0.61 0.35 -9.90
CA ALA A 48 1.60 -0.58 -10.46
C ALA A 48 0.97 -1.59 -11.41
N VAL A 49 -0.19 -2.14 -11.04
CA VAL A 49 -0.98 -3.03 -11.92
C VAL A 49 -1.43 -2.29 -13.18
N GLN A 50 -1.90 -1.06 -13.04
CA GLN A 50 -2.31 -0.24 -14.19
C GLN A 50 -1.12 0.15 -15.08
N PHE A 51 0.04 0.42 -14.48
CA PHE A 51 1.29 0.67 -15.19
C PHE A 51 1.71 -0.58 -15.98
N ALA A 52 1.78 -1.75 -15.34
CA ALA A 52 2.14 -3.01 -15.98
C ALA A 52 1.25 -3.33 -17.18
N LYS A 53 -0.07 -3.15 -17.03
CA LYS A 53 -1.03 -3.31 -18.13
C LYS A 53 -0.75 -2.36 -19.29
N SER A 54 -0.51 -1.08 -19.00
CA SER A 54 -0.22 -0.09 -20.05
C SER A 54 1.10 -0.39 -20.76
N GLU A 55 2.10 -0.82 -20.00
CA GLU A 55 3.42 -1.15 -20.51
C GLU A 55 3.37 -2.40 -21.39
N ALA A 56 2.60 -3.42 -21.00
CA ALA A 56 2.41 -4.62 -21.82
C ALA A 56 1.81 -4.30 -23.21
N ILE A 57 0.81 -3.41 -23.23
CA ILE A 57 0.18 -2.96 -24.49
C ILE A 57 1.17 -2.15 -25.34
N SER A 58 1.94 -1.26 -24.72
CA SER A 58 2.87 -0.35 -25.41
C SER A 58 4.11 -1.08 -25.95
N SER A 59 4.76 -1.89 -25.13
CA SER A 59 5.95 -2.67 -25.46
C SER A 59 5.66 -3.91 -26.31
N LYS A 60 4.40 -4.37 -26.33
CA LYS A 60 3.96 -5.64 -26.93
C LYS A 60 4.67 -6.86 -26.33
N GLN A 61 5.03 -6.77 -25.06
CA GLN A 61 5.65 -7.85 -24.29
C GLN A 61 4.79 -8.20 -23.08
N THR A 62 5.01 -9.38 -22.52
CA THR A 62 4.41 -9.75 -21.24
C THR A 62 5.09 -8.95 -20.13
N ILE A 63 4.30 -8.28 -19.29
CA ILE A 63 4.78 -7.54 -18.13
C ILE A 63 4.20 -8.18 -16.88
N VAL A 64 5.07 -8.50 -15.93
CA VAL A 64 4.74 -9.16 -14.68
C VAL A 64 4.81 -8.15 -13.53
N VAL A 65 3.80 -8.19 -12.66
CA VAL A 65 3.82 -7.56 -11.34
C VAL A 65 4.07 -8.67 -10.32
N GLN A 66 5.29 -8.76 -9.82
CA GLN A 66 5.66 -9.71 -8.78
C GLN A 66 5.41 -9.10 -7.40
N ILE A 67 4.71 -9.83 -6.55
CA ILE A 67 4.43 -9.46 -5.16
C ILE A 67 5.43 -10.21 -4.28
N LEU A 68 6.20 -9.47 -3.49
CA LEU A 68 7.23 -10.03 -2.63
C LEU A 68 6.67 -10.18 -1.22
N SER A 69 6.72 -11.41 -0.71
CA SER A 69 6.41 -11.69 0.70
C SER A 69 7.56 -11.23 1.60
N GLY A 70 7.24 -10.48 2.65
CA GLY A 70 8.21 -9.97 3.62
C GLY A 70 7.55 -9.14 4.72
N ASP A 71 8.36 -8.50 5.56
CA ASP A 71 7.87 -7.65 6.67
C ASP A 71 7.15 -6.39 6.17
N ASN A 72 7.50 -5.94 4.95
CA ASN A 72 6.87 -4.81 4.27
C ASN A 72 6.20 -5.26 2.98
N LEU A 73 5.18 -4.49 2.57
CA LEU A 73 4.62 -4.58 1.22
C LEU A 73 5.65 -4.15 0.18
N GLN A 74 6.12 -5.11 -0.62
CA GLN A 74 7.04 -4.87 -1.72
C GLN A 74 6.51 -5.50 -3.00
N TYR A 75 6.67 -4.79 -4.11
CA TYR A 75 6.36 -5.33 -5.42
C TYR A 75 7.36 -4.85 -6.47
N ARG A 76 7.49 -5.65 -7.51
CA ARG A 76 8.31 -5.37 -8.68
C ARG A 76 7.44 -5.49 -9.92
N VAL A 77 7.73 -4.66 -10.91
CA VAL A 77 7.14 -4.70 -12.23
C VAL A 77 8.28 -4.86 -13.22
N GLY A 78 8.19 -5.84 -14.10
CA GLY A 78 9.24 -6.14 -15.06
C GLY A 78 8.76 -6.88 -16.29
N THR A 79 9.63 -6.99 -17.27
CA THR A 79 9.43 -7.88 -18.41
C THR A 79 9.50 -9.34 -17.97
N ASP A 80 8.84 -10.22 -18.72
CA ASP A 80 8.94 -11.67 -18.53
C ASP A 80 9.54 -12.27 -19.79
N ALA A 81 10.84 -12.00 -19.99
CA ALA A 81 11.54 -12.31 -21.24
C ALA A 81 11.87 -13.81 -21.36
N ASP A 82 12.01 -14.51 -20.23
CA ASP A 82 12.33 -15.93 -20.15
C ASP A 82 11.13 -16.81 -19.73
N GLU A 83 9.93 -16.22 -19.65
CA GLU A 83 8.65 -16.88 -19.37
C GLU A 83 8.66 -17.63 -18.02
N ASN A 84 9.29 -17.04 -16.99
CA ASN A 84 9.45 -17.63 -15.68
C ASN A 84 8.55 -16.99 -14.59
N ASP A 85 7.74 -15.99 -14.95
CA ASP A 85 6.83 -15.24 -14.08
C ASP A 85 7.52 -14.52 -12.91
N ALA A 86 8.84 -14.33 -12.98
CA ALA A 86 9.65 -13.60 -12.01
C ALA A 86 10.08 -12.24 -12.58
N VAL A 87 10.53 -11.37 -11.68
CA VAL A 87 11.12 -10.08 -12.06
C VAL A 87 12.53 -10.00 -11.48
N GLU A 88 13.49 -10.37 -12.31
CA GLU A 88 14.92 -10.23 -12.12
C GLU A 88 15.37 -8.78 -12.27
N ASN A 89 16.63 -8.49 -11.93
CA ASN A 89 17.15 -7.12 -11.96
C ASN A 89 17.34 -6.57 -13.37
N ASP A 90 17.58 -7.44 -14.34
CA ASP A 90 17.69 -7.12 -15.76
C ASP A 90 16.34 -6.92 -16.44
N ASP A 91 15.27 -7.50 -15.88
CA ASP A 91 13.89 -7.31 -16.32
C ASP A 91 13.14 -6.18 -15.59
N LEU A 92 13.73 -5.64 -14.53
CA LEU A 92 13.08 -4.69 -13.63
C LEU A 92 12.80 -3.34 -14.31
N LEU A 93 11.52 -2.98 -14.40
CA LEU A 93 11.05 -1.67 -14.88
C LEU A 93 10.71 -0.73 -13.73
N GLN A 94 10.09 -1.26 -12.67
CA GLN A 94 9.69 -0.49 -11.50
C GLN A 94 9.74 -1.37 -10.25
N ALA A 95 10.42 -0.94 -9.21
CA ALA A 95 10.29 -1.50 -7.86
C ALA A 95 9.62 -0.47 -6.96
N LEU A 96 8.68 -0.91 -6.14
CA LEU A 96 8.13 -0.06 -5.10
C LEU A 96 8.08 -0.79 -3.76
N GLU A 97 8.43 -0.04 -2.74
CA GLU A 97 8.25 -0.43 -1.35
C GLU A 97 7.25 0.52 -0.69
N CYS A 98 6.38 -0.11 0.08
CA CYS A 98 5.42 0.54 0.94
C CYS A 98 5.95 0.42 2.38
N SER A 99 6.97 1.21 2.68
CA SER A 99 7.58 1.30 4.01
C SER A 99 6.74 2.22 4.90
N GLY A 100 5.89 1.63 5.72
CA GLY A 100 5.31 2.26 6.91
C GLY A 100 5.51 1.30 8.06
N GLU A 101 5.93 1.79 9.24
CA GLU A 101 6.00 0.94 10.43
C GLU A 101 4.66 0.22 10.61
N GLY A 102 4.74 -1.10 10.69
CA GLY A 102 3.58 -1.95 10.97
C GLY A 102 2.60 -2.15 9.84
N ILE A 103 3.04 -2.23 8.57
CA ILE A 103 2.20 -2.72 7.46
C ILE A 103 2.73 -4.07 6.98
N SER A 104 1.96 -5.13 7.19
CA SER A 104 2.25 -6.47 6.71
C SER A 104 1.35 -6.85 5.53
N LEU A 105 1.89 -7.69 4.65
CA LEU A 105 1.12 -8.31 3.59
C LEU A 105 0.63 -9.68 4.04
N ASN A 106 -0.69 -9.89 4.02
CA ASN A 106 -1.28 -11.20 4.12
C ASN A 106 -1.84 -11.59 2.75
N VAL A 107 -1.00 -12.25 1.95
CA VAL A 107 -1.43 -12.82 0.67
C VAL A 107 -2.23 -14.09 0.96
N THR A 108 -3.56 -13.99 0.87
CA THR A 108 -4.46 -15.11 1.21
C THR A 108 -4.49 -16.20 0.13
N ASP A 109 -4.34 -15.81 -1.13
CA ASP A 109 -4.26 -16.72 -2.28
C ASP A 109 -2.79 -16.85 -2.68
N SER A 110 -2.20 -18.04 -2.85
CA SER A 110 -0.76 -18.27 -3.14
C SER A 110 -0.19 -17.61 -4.43
N VAL A 111 -0.86 -16.60 -4.94
CA VAL A 111 -0.48 -15.76 -6.07
C VAL A 111 0.72 -14.90 -5.70
N THR A 112 1.83 -15.17 -6.38
CA THR A 112 3.09 -14.42 -6.23
C THR A 112 3.28 -13.37 -7.32
N HIS A 113 2.44 -13.37 -8.36
CA HIS A 113 2.59 -12.50 -9.51
C HIS A 113 1.27 -12.24 -10.25
N ILE A 114 1.23 -11.18 -11.05
CA ILE A 114 0.15 -10.85 -12.00
C ILE A 114 0.80 -10.55 -13.35
N ALA A 115 0.53 -11.35 -14.37
CA ALA A 115 1.08 -11.15 -15.71
C ALA A 115 0.05 -10.51 -16.65
N PHE A 116 0.48 -9.52 -17.43
CA PHE A 116 -0.30 -8.89 -18.50
C PHE A 116 0.32 -9.18 -19.86
N GLY A 117 -0.47 -9.74 -20.76
CA GLY A 117 -0.04 -9.96 -22.14
C GLY A 117 -0.17 -8.70 -23.01
N PRO A 118 0.33 -8.74 -24.25
CA PRO A 118 0.34 -7.61 -25.19
C PRO A 118 -1.04 -7.01 -25.54
N THR A 119 -2.11 -7.78 -25.27
CA THR A 119 -3.50 -7.37 -25.50
C THR A 119 -4.11 -6.60 -24.33
N GLY A 120 -3.38 -6.46 -23.21
CA GLY A 120 -3.84 -5.80 -21.98
C GLY A 120 -4.76 -6.65 -21.09
N PHE A 121 -5.00 -7.91 -21.47
CA PHE A 121 -5.63 -8.91 -20.62
C PHE A 121 -4.58 -9.65 -19.79
N ARG A 122 -4.99 -10.16 -18.63
CA ARG A 122 -4.09 -10.98 -17.83
C ARG A 122 -3.80 -12.31 -18.52
N SER A 123 -2.55 -12.75 -18.43
CA SER A 123 -2.01 -13.97 -19.03
C SER A 123 -1.51 -14.99 -18.01
N ASP A 124 -1.62 -14.67 -16.72
CA ASP A 124 -1.18 -15.49 -15.56
C ASP A 124 -2.02 -16.76 -15.32
N GLY A 125 -3.14 -16.93 -16.04
CA GLY A 125 -4.05 -18.06 -15.85
C GLY A 125 -4.72 -18.12 -14.47
N GLN A 126 -4.48 -17.11 -13.64
CA GLN A 126 -5.07 -16.94 -12.32
C GLN A 126 -6.49 -16.38 -12.48
N GLY A 127 -7.39 -16.78 -11.59
CA GLY A 127 -8.72 -16.20 -11.54
C GLY A 127 -8.70 -14.76 -11.02
N ILE A 128 -9.80 -14.38 -10.36
CA ILE A 128 -9.81 -13.16 -9.55
C ILE A 128 -8.81 -13.36 -8.41
N ILE A 129 -7.89 -12.41 -8.25
CA ILE A 129 -6.89 -12.46 -7.18
C ILE A 129 -7.36 -11.56 -6.05
N ASN A 130 -7.33 -12.05 -4.81
CA ASN A 130 -7.52 -11.22 -3.64
C ASN A 130 -6.26 -11.21 -2.77
N PHE A 131 -5.82 -10.01 -2.37
CA PHE A 131 -4.77 -9.86 -1.37
C PHE A 131 -5.23 -8.91 -0.26
N LEU A 132 -4.82 -9.22 0.97
CA LEU A 132 -5.13 -8.44 2.15
C LEU A 132 -3.85 -7.78 2.64
N THR A 133 -3.90 -6.47 2.80
CA THR A 133 -2.85 -5.72 3.50
C THR A 133 -3.35 -5.39 4.89
N CYS A 134 -2.54 -5.65 5.90
CA CYS A 134 -2.88 -5.43 7.29
C CYS A 134 -1.91 -4.44 7.91
N ASN A 135 -2.38 -3.74 8.93
CA ASN A 135 -1.50 -3.00 9.82
C ASN A 135 -1.45 -3.61 11.23
N GLU A 136 -0.51 -3.16 12.05
CA GLU A 136 -0.32 -3.65 13.43
C GLU A 136 -1.51 -3.41 14.38
N VAL A 137 -2.43 -2.50 14.03
CA VAL A 137 -3.63 -2.21 14.83
C VAL A 137 -4.87 -2.97 14.36
N GLY A 138 -4.72 -3.92 13.43
CA GLY A 138 -5.79 -4.79 12.94
C GLY A 138 -6.71 -4.15 11.88
N ALA A 139 -6.34 -3.01 11.31
CA ALA A 139 -7.02 -2.44 10.15
C ALA A 139 -6.41 -3.02 8.86
N GLY A 140 -7.26 -3.29 7.87
CA GLY A 140 -6.81 -3.88 6.61
C GLY A 140 -7.51 -3.30 5.38
N LYS A 141 -6.87 -3.50 4.22
CA LYS A 141 -7.44 -3.23 2.89
C LYS A 141 -7.37 -4.50 2.06
N VAL A 142 -8.51 -4.90 1.50
CA VAL A 142 -8.62 -5.99 0.53
C VAL A 142 -8.55 -5.40 -0.86
N PHE A 143 -7.80 -6.07 -1.72
CA PHE A 143 -7.63 -5.72 -3.11
C PHE A 143 -8.09 -6.86 -3.96
N THR A 144 -8.78 -6.51 -5.03
CA THR A 144 -9.29 -7.48 -5.98
C THR A 144 -8.80 -7.08 -7.37
N VAL A 145 -8.14 -8.02 -8.04
CA VAL A 145 -7.73 -7.86 -9.44
C VAL A 145 -8.58 -8.80 -10.28
N SER A 146 -9.36 -8.25 -11.20
CA SER A 146 -10.15 -9.05 -12.15
C SER A 146 -9.27 -9.62 -13.26
N ASN A 147 -9.75 -10.61 -14.01
CA ASN A 147 -9.03 -11.16 -15.18
C ASN A 147 -8.78 -10.10 -16.28
N GLY A 148 -9.61 -9.06 -16.35
CA GLY A 148 -9.44 -7.93 -17.27
C GLY A 148 -8.40 -6.89 -16.80
N GLY A 149 -7.75 -7.11 -15.66
CA GLY A 149 -6.78 -6.18 -15.09
C GLY A 149 -7.38 -4.99 -14.36
N SER A 150 -8.68 -4.99 -14.10
CA SER A 150 -9.29 -3.95 -13.26
C SER A 150 -8.91 -4.20 -11.81
N VAL A 151 -8.46 -3.16 -11.13
CA VAL A 151 -8.16 -3.19 -9.69
C VAL A 151 -9.27 -2.48 -8.92
N SER A 152 -9.79 -3.12 -7.89
CA SER A 152 -10.61 -2.47 -6.87
C SER A 152 -10.01 -2.71 -5.49
N ASN A 153 -10.30 -1.81 -4.56
CA ASN A 153 -9.94 -1.98 -3.15
C ASN A 153 -11.11 -1.60 -2.26
N HIS A 154 -11.16 -2.18 -1.06
CA HIS A 154 -12.13 -1.86 -0.02
C HIS A 154 -11.54 -2.14 1.37
N ASP A 155 -12.17 -1.59 2.41
CA ASP A 155 -11.80 -1.89 3.80
C ASP A 155 -12.03 -3.36 4.10
N ALA A 156 -11.05 -3.99 4.77
CA ALA A 156 -11.18 -5.35 5.23
C ALA A 156 -12.24 -5.45 6.35
N ALA A 157 -12.89 -6.61 6.44
CA ALA A 157 -13.81 -6.87 7.54
C ALA A 157 -13.05 -6.89 8.87
N SER A 158 -13.71 -6.47 9.95
CA SER A 158 -13.16 -6.50 11.31
C SER A 158 -12.66 -7.90 11.68
N GLY A 159 -11.39 -8.02 12.10
CA GLY A 159 -10.77 -9.30 12.48
C GLY A 159 -10.25 -10.14 11.32
N SER A 160 -10.19 -9.58 10.10
CA SER A 160 -9.50 -10.22 8.96
C SER A 160 -7.97 -10.06 9.04
N CYS A 161 -7.55 -9.05 9.78
CA CYS A 161 -6.24 -8.88 10.37
C CYS A 161 -6.36 -9.23 11.87
#